data_AF-A0A653KWK3-F1
#
_entry.id   AF-A0A653KWK3-F1
#
_cell.length_a   1.000
_cell.length_b   1.000
_cell.length_c   1.000
_cell.angle_alpha   90.00
_cell.angle_beta   90.00
_cell.angle_gamma   90.00
#
_symmetry.space_group_name_H-M   'P 1'
#
loop_
_entity.id
_entity.type
_entity.pdbx_description
1 polymer ?
#
loop_
_entity_poly.entity_id
_entity_poly.type
_entity_poly.pdbx_seq_one_letter_code
_entity_poly.pdbx_strand_id
1 'polypeptide(L)'
;MGGLQSALLNQDATLFRRKYFLNGAHMGYIFYATAPNMDDDTEEEMKEMIASSKGVGNIRSMFVNIPDGKPDGIKLIPVGDIATKDEFAAIKGITAQDVLTSHRFPAALAGIIPTNGGGGLGDPEKYDATYARNEVLPLCELIQDAINSAGLPRSLWVDFRENIGSTV
;
A
#
# COMPACT_ATOMS: atom_id res chain seq x y z
N MET A 1 6.39 -11.34 11.99
CA MET A 1 4.91 -11.23 12.05
C MET A 1 4.34 -9.90 11.52
N GLY A 2 5.15 -8.89 11.17
CA GLY A 2 4.66 -7.61 10.60
C GLY A 2 4.55 -7.55 9.07
N GLY A 3 5.36 -8.29 8.32
CA GLY A 3 5.49 -8.13 6.86
C GLY A 3 4.19 -8.25 6.05
N LEU A 4 3.29 -9.16 6.41
CA LEU A 4 1.99 -9.30 5.74
C LEU A 4 1.09 -8.08 5.98
N GLN A 5 1.06 -7.57 7.22
CA GLN A 5 0.28 -6.37 7.53
C GLN A 5 0.88 -5.14 6.84
N SER A 6 2.21 -5.04 6.80
CA SER A 6 2.90 -3.99 6.05
C SER A 6 2.63 -4.08 4.55
N ALA A 7 2.58 -5.27 3.96
CA ALA A 7 2.24 -5.46 2.54
C ALA A 7 0.78 -5.04 2.25
N LEU A 8 -0.18 -5.45 3.08
CA LEU A 8 -1.58 -5.05 2.94
C LEU A 8 -1.75 -3.53 3.07
N LEU A 9 -1.13 -2.92 4.08
CA LEU A 9 -1.16 -1.47 4.27
C LEU A 9 -0.51 -0.71 3.09
N ASN A 10 0.58 -1.24 2.53
CA ASN A 10 1.25 -0.69 1.35
C ASN A 10 0.33 -0.71 0.12
N GLN A 11 -0.41 -1.80 -0.07
CA GLN A 11 -1.40 -1.96 -1.14
C GLN A 11 -2.58 -1.01 -0.94
N ASP A 12 -3.13 -0.93 0.28
CA ASP A 12 -4.26 -0.07 0.61
C ASP A 12 -3.92 1.40 0.41
N ALA A 13 -2.72 1.84 0.79
CA ALA A 13 -2.24 3.20 0.51
C ALA A 13 -2.20 3.51 -0.99
N THR A 14 -1.75 2.57 -1.83
CA THR A 14 -1.77 2.73 -3.30
C THR A 14 -3.18 2.76 -3.86
N LEU A 15 -4.06 1.85 -3.42
CA LEU A 15 -5.46 1.81 -3.85
C LEU A 15 -6.20 3.09 -3.44
N PHE A 16 -5.95 3.59 -2.24
CA PHE A 16 -6.51 4.83 -1.75
C PHE A 16 -6.09 6.01 -2.63
N ARG A 17 -4.79 6.17 -2.91
CA ARG A 17 -4.29 7.24 -3.79
C ARG A 17 -4.87 7.15 -5.21
N ARG A 18 -5.03 5.94 -5.75
CA ARG A 18 -5.64 5.74 -7.08
C ARG A 18 -7.12 6.11 -7.09
N LYS A 19 -7.88 5.68 -6.08
CA LYS A 19 -9.30 6.06 -5.91
C LYS A 19 -9.43 7.58 -5.71
N TYR A 20 -8.56 8.18 -4.90
CA TYR A 20 -8.52 9.62 -4.68
C TYR A 20 -8.27 10.41 -5.97
N PHE A 21 -7.36 9.94 -6.84
CA PHE A 21 -7.12 10.56 -8.14
C PHE A 21 -8.31 10.40 -9.09
N LEU A 22 -8.88 9.19 -9.20
CA LEU A 22 -10.03 8.92 -10.07
C LEU A 22 -11.30 9.67 -9.64
N ASN A 23 -11.49 9.88 -8.35
CA ASN A 23 -12.64 10.60 -7.80
C ASN A 23 -12.46 12.13 -7.81
N GLY A 24 -11.34 12.64 -8.33
CA GLY A 24 -11.10 14.07 -8.48
C GLY A 24 -10.94 14.81 -7.14
N ALA A 25 -9.94 14.47 -6.32
CA ALA A 25 -9.63 15.19 -5.06
C ALA A 25 -10.77 15.37 -4.04
N HIS A 26 -11.95 14.79 -4.28
CA HIS A 26 -13.12 14.94 -3.44
C HIS A 26 -13.07 13.93 -2.29
N MET A 27 -12.73 14.43 -1.10
CA MET A 27 -13.01 13.74 0.14
C MET A 27 -14.51 13.84 0.45
N GLY A 28 -15.01 12.94 1.29
CA GLY A 28 -16.41 12.92 1.69
C GLY A 28 -16.70 14.22 2.42
N TYR A 29 -17.92 14.72 2.28
CA TYR A 29 -18.34 15.91 3.00
C TYR A 29 -19.69 15.65 3.66
N ILE A 30 -19.91 16.32 4.79
CA ILE A 30 -21.24 16.44 5.37
C ILE A 30 -21.85 17.70 4.79
N PHE A 31 -22.91 17.52 4.02
CA PHE A 31 -23.75 18.62 3.57
C PHE A 31 -24.79 18.89 4.65
N TYR A 32 -24.69 20.06 5.27
CA TYR A 32 -25.58 20.54 6.32
C TYR A 32 -26.52 21.58 5.74
N ALA A 33 -27.82 21.37 5.86
CA ALA A 33 -28.85 22.34 5.45
C ALA A 33 -29.78 22.67 6.63
N THR A 34 -30.19 23.93 6.73
CA THR A 34 -31.15 24.43 7.75
C THR A 34 -32.27 25.22 7.08
N ALA A 35 -32.92 24.62 6.07
CA ALA A 35 -34.03 25.24 5.38
C ALA A 35 -35.37 24.86 6.05
N PRO A 36 -36.11 25.82 6.66
CA PRO A 36 -37.35 25.53 7.39
C PRO A 36 -38.51 25.04 6.51
N ASN A 37 -38.43 25.25 5.18
CA ASN A 37 -39.44 24.83 4.20
C ASN A 37 -38.82 24.04 3.04
N MET A 38 -37.86 23.13 3.30
CA MET A 38 -37.37 22.26 2.23
C MET A 38 -38.45 21.25 1.87
N ASP A 39 -38.86 21.23 0.60
CA ASP A 39 -39.84 20.29 0.09
C ASP A 39 -39.24 18.87 0.00
N ASP A 40 -40.05 17.85 0.24
CA ASP A 40 -39.60 16.44 0.28
C ASP A 40 -38.94 16.05 -1.07
N ASP A 41 -39.49 16.53 -2.18
CA ASP A 41 -38.96 16.32 -3.53
C ASP A 41 -37.56 16.93 -3.70
N THR A 42 -37.33 18.11 -3.11
CA THR A 42 -36.02 18.78 -3.15
C THR A 42 -35.00 18.07 -2.27
N GLU A 43 -35.44 17.52 -1.14
CA GLU A 43 -34.59 16.70 -0.26
C GLU A 43 -34.14 15.42 -0.95
N GLU A 44 -35.06 14.74 -1.64
CA GLU A 44 -34.79 13.51 -2.39
C GLU A 44 -33.84 13.79 -3.56
N GLU A 45 -34.08 14.86 -4.33
CA GLU A 45 -33.19 15.26 -5.44
C GLU A 45 -31.77 15.62 -4.94
N MET A 46 -31.65 16.32 -3.81
CA MET A 46 -30.33 16.60 -3.21
C MET A 46 -29.64 15.32 -2.70
N LYS A 47 -30.38 14.39 -2.09
CA LYS A 47 -29.85 13.08 -1.69
C LYS A 47 -29.37 12.29 -2.89
N GLU A 48 -30.15 12.25 -3.97
CA GLU A 48 -29.78 11.59 -5.22
C GLU A 48 -28.56 12.24 -5.87
N MET A 49 -28.47 13.57 -5.90
CA MET A 49 -27.32 14.30 -6.42
C MET A 49 -26.05 14.07 -5.59
N ILE A 50 -26.13 14.03 -4.27
CA ILE A 50 -24.99 13.67 -3.40
C ILE A 50 -24.63 12.19 -3.56
N ALA A 51 -25.64 11.32 -3.73
CA ALA A 51 -25.45 9.90 -3.98
C ALA A 51 -24.93 9.59 -5.40
N SER A 52 -25.13 10.46 -6.38
CA SER A 52 -24.69 10.31 -7.78
C SER A 52 -23.38 11.04 -8.06
N SER A 53 -23.04 12.07 -7.27
CA SER A 53 -21.71 12.71 -7.19
C SER A 53 -20.61 11.72 -6.71
N LYS A 54 -20.98 10.49 -6.37
CA LYS A 54 -20.06 9.36 -6.16
C LYS A 54 -19.20 9.12 -7.40
N GLY A 55 -17.95 9.59 -7.37
CA GLY A 55 -16.90 9.02 -8.20
C GLY A 55 -16.73 7.53 -7.90
N VAL A 56 -16.09 6.79 -8.82
CA VAL A 56 -15.80 5.35 -8.67
C VAL A 56 -14.81 5.11 -7.52
N GLY A 57 -15.28 5.09 -6.27
CA GLY A 57 -14.44 4.84 -5.10
C GLY A 57 -15.09 5.13 -3.75
N ASN A 58 -14.59 4.45 -2.71
CA ASN A 58 -15.19 4.16 -1.41
C ASN A 58 -15.47 5.33 -0.43
N ILE A 59 -15.50 6.58 -0.88
CA ILE A 59 -15.64 7.74 0.02
C ILE A 59 -17.12 8.13 0.12
N ARG A 60 -17.67 8.11 1.34
CA ARG A 60 -19.09 8.39 1.60
C ARG A 60 -19.28 9.85 2.03
N SER A 61 -20.16 10.57 1.34
CA SER A 61 -20.70 11.86 1.77
C SER A 61 -22.04 11.64 2.49
N MET A 62 -22.39 12.52 3.42
CA MET A 62 -23.62 12.45 4.21
C MET A 62 -24.41 13.75 4.06
N PHE A 63 -25.71 13.64 3.90
CA PHE A 63 -26.63 14.78 3.93
C PHE A 63 -27.33 14.82 5.28
N VAL A 64 -27.37 15.97 5.93
CA VAL A 64 -28.06 16.20 7.21
C VAL A 64 -28.89 17.48 7.11
N ASN A 65 -30.22 17.33 7.19
CA ASN A 65 -31.16 18.44 7.29
C ASN A 65 -31.61 18.57 8.75
N ILE A 66 -31.45 19.75 9.37
CA ILE A 66 -31.95 20.03 10.72
C ILE A 66 -32.88 21.26 10.64
N PRO A 67 -34.22 21.06 10.70
CA PRO A 67 -35.16 22.16 10.79
C PRO A 67 -34.89 22.99 12.06
N ASP A 68 -35.03 24.33 11.97
CA ASP A 68 -34.78 25.29 13.06
C ASP A 68 -33.31 25.41 13.57
N GLY A 69 -32.33 24.95 12.77
CA GLY A 69 -30.91 25.19 13.05
C GLY A 69 -30.46 26.65 12.86
N LYS A 70 -29.27 27.01 13.34
CA LYS A 70 -28.70 28.38 13.22
C LYS A 70 -28.67 28.85 11.74
N PRO A 71 -28.84 30.16 11.45
CA PRO A 71 -29.14 30.73 10.12
C PRO A 71 -28.03 30.66 9.06
N ASP A 72 -26.94 29.93 9.31
CA ASP A 72 -25.96 29.63 8.26
C ASP A 72 -26.50 28.47 7.39
N GLY A 73 -27.41 28.83 6.49
CA GLY A 73 -28.36 27.96 5.79
C GLY A 73 -27.81 26.72 5.06
N ILE A 74 -26.54 26.72 4.66
CA ILE A 74 -25.88 25.58 3.99
C ILE A 74 -24.40 25.55 4.38
N LYS A 75 -23.89 24.45 4.93
CA LYS A 75 -22.46 24.23 5.19
C LYS A 75 -21.97 22.94 4.58
N LEU A 76 -20.80 23.01 3.95
CA LEU A 76 -20.04 21.84 3.55
C LEU A 76 -18.93 21.63 4.57
N ILE A 77 -19.05 20.58 5.38
CA ILE A 77 -18.03 20.19 6.35
C ILE A 77 -17.16 19.10 5.69
N PRO A 78 -15.89 19.38 5.35
CA PRO A 78 -15.01 18.35 4.81
C PRO A 78 -14.78 17.27 5.85
N VAL A 79 -14.99 16.01 5.47
CA VAL A 79 -14.71 14.84 6.30
C VAL A 79 -13.37 14.26 5.86
N GLY A 80 -12.37 14.50 6.70
CA GLY A 80 -11.00 14.02 6.53
C GLY A 80 -10.04 15.13 6.15
N ASP A 81 -8.83 15.05 6.72
CA ASP A 81 -7.83 16.11 6.64
C ASP A 81 -6.95 15.95 5.39
N ILE A 82 -6.76 17.05 4.66
CA ILE A 82 -5.85 17.17 3.51
C ILE A 82 -4.38 17.14 3.96
N ALA A 83 -4.11 17.20 5.27
CA ALA A 83 -2.77 17.03 5.86
C ALA A 83 -2.11 15.66 5.59
N THR A 84 -2.84 14.68 5.05
CA THR A 84 -2.39 13.29 4.89
C THR A 84 -1.40 13.03 3.74
N LYS A 85 -1.06 14.04 2.92
CA LYS A 85 -0.10 13.84 1.80
C LYS A 85 1.25 13.29 2.27
N ASP A 86 1.75 13.78 3.41
CA ASP A 86 3.04 13.36 3.97
C ASP A 86 2.96 11.98 4.62
N GLU A 87 1.80 11.63 5.20
CA GLU A 87 1.58 10.31 5.82
C GLU A 87 1.59 9.18 4.79
N PHE A 88 1.05 9.37 3.58
CA PHE A 88 1.07 8.31 2.56
C PHE A 88 2.49 8.01 2.07
N ALA A 89 3.35 9.02 1.95
CA ALA A 89 4.75 8.81 1.57
C ALA A 89 5.49 8.04 2.67
N ALA A 90 5.27 8.42 3.94
CA ALA A 90 5.85 7.74 5.10
C ALA A 90 5.37 6.27 5.20
N ILE A 91 4.07 6.02 5.07
CA ILE A 91 3.48 4.67 5.08
C ILE A 91 4.14 3.82 3.98
N LYS A 92 4.24 4.34 2.75
CA LYS A 92 4.85 3.60 1.64
C LYS A 92 6.33 3.31 1.87
N GLY A 93 7.08 4.23 2.46
CA GLY A 93 8.48 4.04 2.81
C GLY A 93 8.70 2.97 3.88
N ILE A 94 8.01 3.09 5.02
CA ILE A 94 8.12 2.16 6.15
C ILE A 94 7.69 0.75 5.74
N THR A 95 6.52 0.64 5.10
CA THR A 95 5.99 -0.67 4.72
C THR A 95 6.83 -1.36 3.65
N ALA A 96 7.46 -0.63 2.73
CA ALA A 96 8.40 -1.22 1.77
C ALA A 96 9.66 -1.78 2.47
N GLN A 97 10.19 -1.06 3.46
CA GLN A 97 11.31 -1.52 4.28
C GLN A 97 10.95 -2.78 5.07
N ASP A 98 9.76 -2.82 5.66
CA ASP A 98 9.26 -3.98 6.41
C ASP A 98 9.12 -5.21 5.52
N VAL A 99 8.66 -5.04 4.27
CA VAL A 99 8.53 -6.13 3.29
C VAL A 99 9.91 -6.69 2.95
N LEU A 100 10.90 -5.84 2.66
CA LEU A 100 12.27 -6.28 2.38
C LEU A 100 12.90 -6.99 3.57
N THR A 101 12.74 -6.43 4.77
CA THR A 101 13.23 -7.03 6.01
C THR A 101 12.58 -8.39 6.27
N SER A 102 11.29 -8.51 6.00
CA SER A 102 10.55 -9.78 6.15
C SER A 102 11.01 -10.86 5.16
N HIS A 103 11.42 -10.47 3.95
CA HIS A 103 12.00 -11.38 2.95
C HIS A 103 13.51 -11.55 3.10
N ARG A 104 14.14 -10.86 4.08
CA ARG A 104 15.60 -10.79 4.25
C ARG A 104 16.33 -10.36 2.98
N PHE A 105 15.65 -9.60 2.11
CA PHE A 105 16.18 -9.22 0.79
C PHE A 105 16.96 -7.89 0.89
N PRO A 106 18.20 -7.81 0.35
CA PRO A 106 19.00 -6.59 0.44
C PRO A 106 18.38 -5.43 -0.35
N ALA A 107 18.28 -4.25 0.29
CA ALA A 107 17.77 -3.04 -0.36
C ALA A 107 18.60 -2.62 -1.60
N ALA A 108 19.91 -2.88 -1.59
CA ALA A 108 20.82 -2.61 -2.70
C ALA A 108 20.46 -3.36 -3.99
N LEU A 109 19.90 -4.58 -3.85
CA LEU A 109 19.50 -5.43 -4.97
C LEU A 109 18.03 -5.22 -5.35
N ALA A 110 17.26 -4.52 -4.51
CA ALA A 110 15.81 -4.32 -4.67
C ALA A 110 15.43 -3.21 -5.67
N GLY A 111 16.41 -2.59 -6.34
CA GLY A 111 16.16 -1.48 -7.26
C GLY A 111 15.65 -0.21 -6.58
N ILE A 112 15.91 -0.05 -5.27
CA ILE A 112 15.52 1.15 -4.51
C ILE A 112 16.38 2.33 -4.94
N ILE A 113 15.74 3.47 -5.23
CA ILE A 113 16.42 4.76 -5.39
C ILE A 113 16.61 5.38 -4.00
N PRO A 114 17.84 5.68 -3.56
CA PRO A 114 18.07 6.32 -2.26
C PRO A 114 17.41 7.70 -2.20
N THR A 115 16.65 7.98 -1.14
CA THR A 115 15.98 9.28 -0.97
C THR A 115 16.89 10.37 -0.43
N ASN A 116 17.97 10.00 0.25
CA ASN A 116 18.91 10.93 0.88
C ASN A 116 20.23 10.85 0.11
N GLY A 117 20.44 11.78 -0.82
CA GLY A 117 21.48 11.78 -1.86
C GLY A 117 22.95 11.86 -1.43
N GLY A 118 23.37 11.16 -0.36
CA GLY A 118 24.75 11.17 0.13
C GLY A 118 25.40 9.79 0.32
N GLY A 119 24.64 8.71 0.39
CA GLY A 119 25.18 7.35 0.58
C GLY A 119 24.61 6.41 -0.45
N GLY A 120 25.39 6.06 -1.47
CA GLY A 120 25.04 4.97 -2.38
C GLY A 120 24.82 3.68 -1.58
N LEU A 121 23.99 2.79 -2.11
CA LEU A 121 23.65 1.51 -1.47
C LEU A 121 24.84 0.54 -1.33
N GLY A 122 26.05 0.97 -1.70
CA GLY A 122 27.27 0.17 -1.73
C GLY A 122 27.43 -0.59 -3.03
N ASP A 123 28.33 -1.58 -3.00
CA ASP A 123 28.68 -2.42 -4.15
C ASP A 123 27.71 -3.59 -4.29
N PRO A 124 26.87 -3.65 -5.35
CA PRO A 124 25.86 -4.68 -5.50
C PRO A 124 26.44 -6.10 -5.59
N GLU A 125 27.65 -6.27 -6.13
CA GLU A 125 28.29 -7.60 -6.23
C GLU A 125 28.57 -8.18 -4.84
N LYS A 126 28.95 -7.33 -3.88
CA LYS A 126 29.19 -7.76 -2.49
C LYS A 126 27.89 -8.13 -1.78
N TYR A 127 26.81 -7.39 -2.03
CA TYR A 127 25.49 -7.73 -1.48
C TYR A 127 24.98 -9.04 -2.07
N ASP A 128 25.14 -9.24 -3.38
CA ASP A 128 24.76 -10.48 -4.05
C ASP A 128 25.54 -11.68 -3.51
N ALA A 129 26.86 -11.58 -3.41
CA ALA A 129 27.70 -12.65 -2.84
C ALA A 129 27.30 -12.99 -1.39
N THR A 130 26.99 -11.97 -0.58
CA THR A 130 26.59 -12.15 0.83
C THR A 130 25.20 -12.77 0.94
N TYR A 131 24.24 -12.30 0.12
CA TYR A 131 22.88 -12.82 0.08
C TYR A 131 22.86 -14.26 -0.46
N ALA A 132 23.62 -14.55 -1.51
CA ALA A 132 23.77 -15.88 -2.07
C ALA A 132 24.28 -16.86 -1.02
N ARG A 133 25.33 -16.48 -0.27
CA ARG A 133 25.91 -17.32 0.80
C ARG A 133 24.95 -17.56 1.97
N ASN A 134 24.21 -16.52 2.39
CA ASN A 134 23.45 -16.57 3.64
C ASN A 134 21.99 -17.02 3.46
N GLU A 135 21.40 -16.84 2.27
CA GLU A 135 19.99 -17.12 2.01
C GLU A 135 19.79 -18.10 0.85
N VAL A 136 20.51 -17.95 -0.27
CA VAL A 136 20.28 -18.76 -1.48
C VAL A 136 20.88 -20.16 -1.35
N LEU A 137 22.16 -20.29 -1.02
CA LEU A 137 22.83 -21.60 -0.90
C LEU A 137 22.18 -22.49 0.17
N PRO A 138 21.82 -21.99 1.37
CA PRO A 138 21.10 -22.80 2.36
C PRO A 138 19.72 -23.27 1.88
N LEU A 139 19.01 -22.46 1.08
CA LEU A 139 17.74 -22.88 0.47
C LEU A 139 17.96 -23.94 -0.61
N CYS A 140 19.01 -23.80 -1.43
CA CYS A 140 19.42 -24.82 -2.40
C CYS A 140 19.74 -26.15 -1.70
N GLU A 141 20.52 -26.12 -0.63
CA GLU A 141 20.86 -27.29 0.19
C GLU A 141 19.59 -27.93 0.77
N LEU A 142 18.69 -27.13 1.35
CA LEU A 142 17.41 -27.62 1.88
C LEU A 142 16.56 -28.33 0.81
N ILE A 143 16.46 -27.76 -0.39
CA ILE A 143 15.70 -28.34 -1.51
C ILE A 143 16.39 -29.62 -2.01
N GLN A 144 17.71 -29.58 -2.15
CA GLN A 144 18.52 -30.72 -2.56
C GLN A 144 18.37 -31.90 -1.61
N ASP A 145 18.51 -31.65 -0.31
CA ASP A 145 18.33 -32.65 0.73
C ASP A 145 16.91 -33.22 0.72
N ALA A 146 15.89 -32.36 0.59
CA ALA A 146 14.50 -32.80 0.53
C ALA A 146 14.23 -33.73 -0.67
N ILE A 147 14.80 -33.43 -1.84
CA ILE A 147 14.65 -34.26 -3.05
C ILE A 147 15.47 -35.54 -2.94
N ASN A 148 16.74 -35.44 -2.56
CA ASN A 148 17.68 -36.57 -2.56
C ASN A 148 17.39 -37.57 -1.43
N SER A 149 16.77 -37.13 -0.33
CA SER A 149 16.31 -38.00 0.75
C SER A 149 14.93 -38.64 0.51
N ALA A 150 14.22 -38.28 -0.57
CA ALA A 150 12.86 -38.78 -0.85
C ALA A 150 12.79 -40.25 -1.32
N GLY A 151 13.89 -41.00 -1.26
CA GLY A 151 13.96 -42.41 -1.71
C GLY A 151 14.01 -42.56 -3.24
N LEU A 152 14.33 -41.49 -3.97
CA LEU A 152 14.48 -41.52 -5.41
C LEU A 152 15.78 -42.24 -5.83
N PRO A 153 15.78 -42.96 -6.97
CA PRO A 153 17.00 -43.48 -7.58
C PRO A 153 18.05 -42.37 -7.78
N ARG A 154 19.33 -42.70 -7.61
CA ARG A 154 20.43 -41.73 -7.74
C ARG A 154 20.47 -40.98 -9.08
N SER A 155 19.93 -41.56 -10.14
CA SER A 155 19.84 -40.90 -11.46
C SER A 155 18.90 -39.68 -11.47
N LEU A 156 18.03 -39.55 -10.47
CA LEU A 156 17.09 -38.43 -10.32
C LEU A 156 17.50 -37.46 -9.22
N TRP A 157 18.67 -37.65 -8.62
CA TRP A 157 19.18 -36.72 -7.61
C TRP A 157 19.54 -35.40 -8.28
N VAL A 158 19.31 -34.32 -7.54
CA VAL A 158 19.62 -32.97 -7.96
C VAL A 158 20.84 -32.47 -7.20
N ASP A 159 21.60 -31.61 -7.86
CA ASP A 159 22.74 -30.91 -7.27
C ASP A 159 22.73 -29.47 -7.75
N PHE A 160 22.85 -28.52 -6.82
CA PHE A 160 22.94 -27.09 -7.15
C PHE A 160 24.40 -26.68 -7.29
N ARG A 161 24.69 -25.75 -8.20
CA ARG A 161 26.04 -25.22 -8.33
C ARG A 161 26.37 -24.37 -7.11
N GLU A 162 27.44 -24.71 -6.40
CA GLU A 162 27.87 -23.96 -5.21
C GLU A 162 28.47 -22.58 -5.53
N ASN A 163 28.85 -22.33 -6.79
CA ASN A 163 29.47 -21.08 -7.25
C ASN A 163 28.46 -19.94 -7.53
N ILE A 164 27.28 -19.96 -6.92
CA ILE A 164 26.30 -18.87 -7.07
C ILE A 164 26.80 -17.66 -6.28
N GLY A 165 27.06 -16.54 -6.96
CA GLY A 165 27.54 -15.30 -6.34
C GLY A 165 29.06 -15.24 -6.08
N SER A 166 29.84 -16.25 -6.52
CA SER A 166 31.29 -16.06 -6.66
C SER A 166 31.51 -15.18 -7.87
N THR A 167 31.98 -13.96 -7.63
CA THR A 167 32.34 -12.95 -8.64
C THR A 167 32.95 -13.56 -9.90
N VAL A 168 32.46 -13.12 -11.06
CA VAL A 168 33.23 -13.12 -12.30
C VAL A 168 34.56 -12.41 -12.06
#